data_AF-A0A6Y5CWK0-F1
#
_entry.id   AF-A0A6Y5CWK0-F1
#
_cell.length_a   1.000
_cell.length_b   1.000
_cell.length_c   1.000
_cell.angle_alpha   90.00
_cell.angle_beta   90.00
_cell.angle_gamma   90.00
#
_symmetry.space_group_name_H-M   'P 1'
#
loop_
_entity.id
_entity.type
_entity.pdbx_description
1 polymer ?
#
loop_
_entity_poly.entity_id
_entity_poly.type
_entity_poly.pdbx_seq_one_letter_code
_entity_poly.pdbx_strand_id
1 'polypeptide(L)'
;AVSFESPEYTADVDAMGTLRLLEAIRFLGLEKKTRFYQASTSELYGLVQEIPQKETTPFYPRSPYAVAKLYAYWITVNYRESYGIYACNGILFNHESPRRGETFVTRKITRAIANIAQGLESCL
;
A
#
# COMPACT_ATOMS: atom_id res chain seq x y z
N ALA A 1 -9.02 11.14 -6.13
CA ALA A 1 -8.43 10.00 -5.38
C ALA A 1 -7.66 10.60 -4.24
N VAL A 2 -7.98 10.19 -3.01
CA VAL A 2 -7.65 10.93 -1.77
C VAL A 2 -6.19 11.38 -1.70
N SER A 3 -5.24 10.58 -2.19
CA SER A 3 -3.82 10.94 -2.17
C SER A 3 -3.42 12.14 -3.04
N PHE A 4 -4.18 12.44 -4.10
CA PHE A 4 -3.97 13.66 -4.89
C PHE A 4 -4.61 14.88 -4.24
N GLU A 5 -5.67 14.68 -3.46
CA GLU A 5 -6.39 15.73 -2.75
C GLU A 5 -5.65 16.13 -1.45
N SER A 6 -4.97 15.18 -0.80
CA SER A 6 -4.15 15.42 0.40
C SER A 6 -2.82 14.65 0.35
N PRO A 7 -1.87 15.07 -0.52
CA PRO A 7 -0.61 14.36 -0.73
C PRO A 7 0.34 14.40 0.48
N GLU A 8 0.36 15.52 1.22
CA GLU A 8 1.21 15.67 2.41
C GLU A 8 0.77 14.71 3.52
N TYR A 9 -0.53 14.69 3.83
CA TYR A 9 -1.09 13.75 4.80
C TYR A 9 -0.82 12.29 4.40
N THR A 10 -0.95 11.98 3.10
CA THR A 10 -0.64 10.64 2.59
C THR A 10 0.83 10.28 2.84
N ALA A 11 1.77 11.19 2.58
CA ALA A 11 3.18 10.95 2.84
C ALA A 11 3.49 10.81 4.34
N ASP A 12 2.89 11.65 5.19
CA ASP A 12 3.10 11.58 6.64
C ASP A 12 2.66 10.23 7.23
N VAL A 13 1.54 9.69 6.75
CA VAL A 13 1.01 8.42 7.23
C VAL A 13 1.69 7.22 6.56
N ASP A 14 1.69 7.14 5.23
CA ASP A 14 2.13 5.93 4.52
C ASP A 14 3.66 5.79 4.47
N ALA A 15 4.39 6.89 4.37
CA ALA A 15 5.85 6.90 4.35
C ALA A 15 6.42 7.06 5.76
N MET A 16 6.17 8.22 6.40
CA MET A 16 6.80 8.54 7.68
C MET A 16 6.26 7.68 8.82
N GLY A 17 4.99 7.26 8.79
CA GLY A 17 4.44 6.29 9.74
C GLY A 17 5.20 4.96 9.75
N THR A 18 5.66 4.48 8.59
CA THR A 18 6.47 3.25 8.49
C THR A 18 7.82 3.43 9.21
N LEU A 19 8.51 4.54 8.96
CA LEU A 19 9.76 4.86 9.66
C LEU A 19 9.54 4.93 11.18
N ARG A 20 8.48 5.61 11.63
CA ARG A 20 8.18 5.77 13.06
C ARG A 20 7.98 4.43 13.76
N LEU A 21 7.29 3.47 13.13
CA LEU A 21 7.11 2.13 13.70
C LEU A 21 8.43 1.36 13.77
N LEU A 22 9.26 1.43 12.73
CA LEU A 22 10.57 0.80 12.71
C LEU A 22 11.53 1.39 13.76
N GLU A 23 11.54 2.72 13.90
CA GLU A 23 12.31 3.39 14.96
C GLU A 23 11.77 3.07 16.34
N ALA A 24 10.45 2.94 16.53
CA ALA A 24 9.90 2.50 17.82
C ALA A 24 10.39 1.10 18.22
N ILE A 25 10.49 0.17 17.26
CA ILE A 25 11.06 -1.17 17.51
C ILE A 25 12.51 -1.05 18.00
N ARG A 26 13.32 -0.22 17.34
CA ARG A 26 14.73 -0.01 17.69
C ARG A 26 14.91 0.71 19.02
N PHE A 27 14.19 1.80 19.22
CA PHE A 27 14.25 2.61 20.42
C PHE A 27 13.93 1.79 21.68
N LEU A 28 13.01 0.84 21.57
CA LEU A 28 12.62 -0.05 22.66
C LEU A 28 13.50 -1.32 22.78
N GLY A 29 14.52 -1.48 21.93
CA GLY A 29 15.40 -2.66 21.92
C GLY A 29 14.69 -3.97 21.58
N LEU A 30 13.68 -3.92 20.70
CA LEU A 30 12.82 -5.06 20.37
C LEU A 30 13.19 -5.78 19.07
N GLU A 31 14.36 -5.51 18.50
CA GLU A 31 14.77 -5.99 17.16
C GLU A 31 14.77 -7.52 17.05
N LYS A 32 15.10 -8.21 18.15
CA LYS A 32 15.16 -9.69 18.21
C LYS A 32 13.81 -10.35 18.53
N LYS A 33 12.81 -9.56 18.94
CA LYS A 33 11.49 -10.07 19.37
C LYS A 33 10.41 -9.76 18.34
N THR A 34 10.40 -8.54 17.82
CA THR A 34 9.35 -8.04 16.94
C THR A 34 9.68 -8.34 15.48
N ARG A 35 8.72 -8.92 14.76
CA ARG A 35 8.79 -9.05 13.30
C ARG A 35 7.91 -7.99 12.67
N PHE A 36 8.41 -7.34 11.63
CA PHE A 36 7.72 -6.26 10.95
C PHE A 36 7.30 -6.68 9.53
N TYR A 37 6.04 -6.44 9.20
CA TYR A 37 5.52 -6.65 7.87
C TYR A 37 5.00 -5.32 7.34
N GLN A 38 5.56 -4.87 6.22
CA GLN A 38 5.09 -3.70 5.52
C GLN A 38 4.15 -4.14 4.39
N ALA A 39 2.95 -3.54 4.38
CA ALA A 39 1.98 -3.70 3.31
C ALA A 39 2.34 -2.77 2.13
N SER A 40 3.12 -3.33 1.20
CA SER A 40 3.50 -2.71 -0.08
C SER A 40 2.39 -2.99 -1.10
N THR A 41 2.60 -2.60 -2.34
CA THR A 41 1.53 -2.63 -3.34
C THR A 41 2.08 -2.75 -4.75
N SER A 42 1.31 -3.38 -5.64
CA SER A 42 1.58 -3.36 -7.09
C SER A 42 1.59 -1.95 -7.69
N GLU A 43 1.00 -0.95 -7.01
CA GLU A 43 1.07 0.47 -7.44
C GLU A 43 2.51 1.01 -7.49
N LEU A 44 3.46 0.37 -6.81
CA LEU A 44 4.89 0.68 -6.93
C LEU A 44 5.40 0.53 -8.37
N TYR A 45 4.82 -0.38 -9.15
CA TYR A 45 5.19 -0.59 -10.54
C TYR A 45 4.64 0.46 -11.50
N GLY A 46 3.61 1.24 -11.10
CA GLY A 46 2.95 2.30 -11.86
C GLY A 46 3.11 2.23 -13.39
N LEU A 47 4.10 2.93 -13.95
CA LEU A 47 4.48 2.73 -15.36
C LEU A 47 5.28 1.42 -15.48
N VAL A 48 4.57 0.35 -15.80
CA VAL A 48 5.11 -1.01 -15.87
C VAL A 48 6.31 -1.11 -16.83
N GLN A 49 7.40 -1.69 -16.33
CA GLN A 49 8.63 -1.93 -17.10
C GLN A 49 8.73 -3.37 -17.65
N GLU A 50 8.09 -4.34 -16.99
CA GLU A 50 8.11 -5.76 -17.37
C GLU A 50 6.73 -6.40 -17.16
N ILE A 51 6.37 -7.40 -17.96
CA ILE A 51 5.11 -8.16 -17.82
C ILE A 51 5.40 -9.67 -17.92
N PRO A 52 4.96 -10.50 -16.95
CA PRO A 52 4.38 -10.10 -15.66
C PRO A 52 5.42 -9.43 -14.75
N GLN A 53 4.96 -8.63 -13.79
CA GLN A 53 5.86 -8.03 -12.79
C GLN A 53 6.25 -9.08 -11.74
N LYS A 54 7.47 -8.95 -11.23
CA LYS A 54 8.06 -9.77 -10.17
C LYS A 54 8.88 -8.90 -9.22
N GLU A 55 9.45 -9.49 -8.18
CA GLU A 55 10.24 -8.78 -7.15
C GLU A 55 11.44 -8.02 -7.72
N THR A 56 11.96 -8.45 -8.88
CA THR A 56 13.08 -7.79 -9.57
C THR A 56 12.65 -6.75 -10.59
N THR A 57 11.34 -6.64 -10.89
CA THR A 57 10.86 -5.66 -11.86
C THR A 57 11.05 -4.24 -11.31
N PRO A 58 11.61 -3.30 -12.08
CA PRO A 58 11.84 -1.94 -11.59
C PRO A 58 10.55 -1.22 -11.20
N PHE A 59 10.60 -0.44 -10.11
CA PHE A 59 9.50 0.41 -9.68
C PHE A 59 9.45 1.72 -10.48
N TYR A 60 8.23 2.18 -10.78
CA TYR A 60 7.97 3.46 -11.44
C TYR A 60 6.61 4.01 -10.95
N PRO A 61 6.55 4.62 -9.75
CA PRO A 61 5.28 5.08 -9.16
C PRO A 61 4.64 6.23 -9.96
N ARG A 62 3.30 6.28 -9.98
CA ARG A 62 2.52 7.27 -10.75
C ARG A 62 1.49 8.04 -9.92
N SER A 63 1.61 8.02 -8.59
CA SER A 63 0.75 8.78 -7.67
C SER A 63 1.49 9.16 -6.39
N PRO A 64 1.05 10.21 -5.65
CA PRO A 64 1.61 10.52 -4.33
C PRO A 64 1.55 9.34 -3.36
N TYR A 65 0.47 8.55 -3.41
CA TYR A 65 0.34 7.29 -2.67
C TYR A 65 1.45 6.30 -3.02
N ALA A 66 1.68 6.03 -4.31
CA ALA A 66 2.70 5.09 -4.75
C ALA A 66 4.12 5.57 -4.40
N VAL A 67 4.39 6.87 -4.46
CA VAL A 67 5.67 7.46 -4.04
C VAL A 67 5.88 7.30 -2.52
N ALA A 68 4.85 7.56 -1.71
CA ALA A 68 4.93 7.35 -0.26
C ALA A 68 5.17 5.87 0.08
N LYS A 69 4.49 4.96 -0.61
CA LYS A 69 4.71 3.52 -0.47
C LYS A 69 6.11 3.08 -0.94
N LEU A 70 6.70 3.75 -1.93
CA LEU A 70 8.06 3.47 -2.37
C LEU A 70 9.09 3.81 -1.28
N TYR A 71 8.91 4.93 -0.59
CA TYR A 71 9.71 5.24 0.59
C TYR A 71 9.57 4.15 1.66
N ALA A 72 8.32 3.78 1.99
CA ALA A 72 8.03 2.77 3.00
C ALA A 72 8.64 1.39 2.67
N TYR A 73 8.64 1.01 1.38
CA TYR A 73 9.31 -0.18 0.89
C TYR A 73 10.81 -0.13 1.20
N TRP A 74 11.48 0.95 0.78
CA TRP A 74 12.94 1.08 0.89
C TRP A 74 13.42 1.26 2.33
N ILE A 75 12.70 2.00 3.17
CA ILE A 75 13.07 2.14 4.57
C ILE A 75 12.96 0.80 5.31
N THR A 76 11.97 -0.03 4.95
CA THR A 76 11.84 -1.39 5.48
C THR A 76 13.02 -2.28 5.06
N VAL A 77 13.45 -2.20 3.79
CA VAL A 77 14.66 -2.89 3.31
C VAL A 77 15.89 -2.43 4.08
N ASN A 78 16.08 -1.11 4.20
CA ASN A 78 17.24 -0.54 4.85
C ASN A 78 17.34 -0.95 6.32
N TYR A 79 16.23 -0.99 7.06
CA TYR A 79 16.22 -1.40 8.47
C TYR A 79 16.48 -2.90 8.65
N ARG A 80 15.99 -3.74 7.73
CA ARG A 80 16.36 -5.16 7.69
C ARG A 80 17.88 -5.32 7.53
N GLU A 81 18.46 -4.62 6.58
CA GLU A 81 19.88 -4.77 6.21
C GLU A 81 20.82 -4.12 7.23
N SER A 82 20.45 -2.97 7.77
CA SER A 82 21.32 -2.17 8.64
C SER A 82 21.27 -2.60 10.11
N TYR A 83 20.12 -3.11 10.57
CA TYR A 83 19.89 -3.43 11.99
C TYR A 83 19.52 -4.89 12.24
N GLY A 84 19.41 -5.71 11.19
CA GLY A 84 19.05 -7.12 11.32
C GLY A 84 17.63 -7.36 11.84
N ILE A 85 16.76 -6.36 11.79
CA ILE A 85 15.35 -6.52 12.16
C ILE A 85 14.72 -7.49 11.16
N TYR A 86 13.95 -8.45 11.66
CA TYR A 86 13.12 -9.28 10.78
C TYR A 86 12.00 -8.39 10.20
N ALA A 87 12.25 -7.81 9.03
CA ALA A 87 11.32 -6.91 8.35
C ALA A 87 11.16 -7.33 6.89
N CYS A 88 9.92 -7.41 6.39
CA CYS A 88 9.65 -7.78 5.00
C CYS A 88 8.56 -6.91 4.36
N ASN A 89 8.61 -6.82 3.03
CA ASN A 89 7.62 -6.12 2.22
C ASN A 89 6.75 -7.16 1.51
N GLY A 90 5.43 -7.10 1.69
CA GLY A 90 4.51 -7.83 0.82
C GLY A 90 4.09 -6.94 -0.34
N ILE A 91 4.50 -7.24 -1.57
CA ILE A 91 4.07 -6.49 -2.76
C ILE A 91 2.72 -7.06 -3.21
N LEU A 92 1.62 -6.57 -2.62
CA LEU A 92 0.29 -7.10 -2.91
C LEU A 92 -0.31 -6.45 -4.16
N PHE A 93 -0.75 -7.29 -5.08
CA PHE A 93 -1.67 -6.90 -6.14
C PHE A 93 -3.08 -6.69 -5.59
N ASN A 94 -3.96 -6.12 -6.41
CA ASN A 94 -5.35 -5.90 -6.06
C ASN A 94 -5.99 -7.19 -5.55
N HIS A 95 -6.58 -7.12 -4.36
CA HIS A 95 -7.31 -8.19 -3.71
C HIS A 95 -8.58 -7.58 -3.12
N GLU A 96 -9.68 -8.30 -3.26
CA GLU A 96 -11.02 -7.76 -3.10
C GLU A 96 -11.85 -8.65 -2.18
N SER A 97 -12.90 -8.10 -1.57
CA SER A 97 -13.81 -8.87 -0.72
C SER A 97 -15.12 -8.12 -0.52
N PRO A 98 -16.16 -8.75 0.05
CA PRO A 98 -17.37 -8.05 0.52
C PRO A 98 -17.13 -6.98 1.59
N ARG A 99 -15.89 -6.83 2.10
CA ARG A 99 -15.49 -5.79 3.06
C ARG A 99 -14.71 -4.64 2.41
N ARG A 100 -14.44 -4.68 1.09
CA ARG A 100 -13.72 -3.61 0.39
C ARG A 100 -14.47 -2.29 0.51
N GLY A 101 -13.74 -1.18 0.70
CA GLY A 101 -14.31 0.16 0.76
C GLY A 101 -15.05 0.56 -0.53
N GLU A 102 -16.11 1.33 -0.39
CA GLU A 102 -17.07 1.63 -1.48
C GLU A 102 -16.50 2.54 -2.57
N THR A 103 -15.41 3.26 -2.26
CA THR A 103 -14.70 4.11 -3.21
C THR A 103 -13.88 3.31 -4.23
N PHE A 104 -13.56 2.04 -3.95
CA PHE A 104 -12.85 1.17 -4.89
C PHE A 104 -13.79 0.63 -5.96
N VAL A 105 -13.30 0.55 -7.19
CA VAL A 105 -14.12 0.28 -8.39
C VAL A 105 -14.91 -1.04 -8.30
N THR A 106 -14.32 -2.11 -7.79
CA THR A 106 -14.96 -3.42 -7.65
C THR A 106 -16.16 -3.37 -6.72
N ARG A 107 -16.02 -2.68 -5.57
CA ARG A 107 -17.11 -2.52 -4.62
C ARG A 107 -18.17 -1.55 -5.13
N LYS A 108 -17.75 -0.47 -5.78
CA LYS A 108 -18.65 0.48 -6.44
C LYS A 108 -19.55 -0.24 -7.43
N ILE A 109 -18.98 -1.07 -8.31
CA ILE A 109 -19.72 -1.85 -9.32
C ILE A 109 -20.70 -2.82 -8.65
N THR A 110 -20.22 -3.66 -7.75
CA THR A 110 -21.07 -4.69 -7.11
C THR A 110 -22.24 -4.08 -6.32
N ARG A 111 -22.02 -2.94 -5.65
CA ARG A 111 -23.10 -2.21 -4.96
C ARG A 111 -24.07 -1.55 -5.92
N ALA A 112 -23.58 -0.87 -6.96
CA ALA A 112 -24.44 -0.21 -7.95
C ALA A 112 -25.36 -1.23 -8.64
N ILE A 113 -24.82 -2.37 -9.09
CA ILE A 113 -25.65 -3.43 -9.72
C ILE A 113 -26.71 -3.96 -8.75
N ALA A 114 -26.35 -4.20 -7.48
CA ALA A 114 -27.31 -4.65 -6.47
C ALA A 114 -28.42 -3.61 -6.23
N ASN A 115 -28.07 -2.32 -6.16
CA ASN A 115 -29.04 -1.23 -6.00
C ASN A 115 -29.98 -1.13 -7.19
N ILE A 116 -29.46 -1.20 -8.42
CA ILE A 116 -30.26 -1.18 -9.65
C ILE A 116 -31.22 -2.36 -9.69
N ALA A 117 -30.74 -3.57 -9.36
CA ALA A 117 -31.58 -4.76 -9.32
C ALA A 117 -32.70 -4.70 -8.27
N GLN A 118 -32.55 -3.87 -7.23
CA GLN A 118 -33.57 -3.62 -6.21
C GLN A 118 -34.39 -2.34 -6.47
N GLY A 119 -34.18 -1.65 -7.59
CA GLY A 119 -34.87 -0.41 -7.93
C GLY A 119 -34.49 0.79 -7.04
N LEU A 120 -33.36 0.71 -6.33
CA LEU A 120 -32.86 1.78 -5.46
C LEU A 120 -32.03 2.82 -6.22
N GLU A 121 -31.54 2.48 -7.40
CA GLU A 121 -30.75 3.35 -8.28
C GLU A 121 -31.16 3.10 -9.74
N SER A 122 -31.19 4.15 -10.56
CA SER A 122 -31.48 4.03 -12.00
C SER A 122 -30.23 3.58 -12.76
N CYS A 123 -30.41 2.69 -13.74
CA CYS A 123 -29.36 2.44 -14.73
C CYS A 123 -29.10 3.73 -15.52
N LEU A 124 -27.83 4.03 -15.78
CA LEU A 124 -27.41 5.11 -16.68
C LEU A 124 -28.00 4.94 -18.08
#